data_AF-A0A3A5JSL7-F1
#
_entry.id   AF-A0A3A5JSL7-F1
#
_cell.length_a   1.000
_cell.length_b   1.000
_cell.length_c   1.000
_cell.angle_alpha   90.00
_cell.angle_beta   90.00
_cell.angle_gamma   90.00
#
_symmetry.space_group_name_H-M   'P 1'
#
loop_
_entity.id
_entity.type
_entity.pdbx_description
1 polymer ?
#
loop_
_entity_poly.entity_id
_entity_poly.type
_entity_poly.pdbx_seq_one_letter_code
_entity_poly.pdbx_strand_id
1 'polypeptide(L)'
;MKILAAITALRMQTRVIFLACVAILASLAISLYLPAENENPHNLVCRATLQIVRDNASFRGIVDFKSGEGKGIAHINGIIDANPQEDYTVQRTILFTHTDYGLSPVWISRQIVISNRETVPPDVLKQFLPDFYLKNSGVTDIDIFALNKDANLITREGVPYLYCQKYQLPEDE
;
A
#
# COMPACT_ATOMS: atom_id res chain seq x y z
N MET A 1 3.79 70.20 1.10
CA MET A 1 3.15 69.11 1.88
C MET A 1 2.54 67.98 1.06
N LYS A 2 1.89 68.22 -0.10
CA LYS A 2 1.21 67.16 -0.88
C LYS A 2 2.15 66.11 -1.52
N ILE A 3 3.38 66.48 -1.89
CA ILE A 3 4.33 65.60 -2.58
C ILE A 3 4.93 64.54 -1.63
N LEU A 4 5.24 64.91 -0.38
CA LEU A 4 5.74 63.94 0.61
C LEU A 4 4.71 62.86 0.93
N ALA A 5 3.42 63.21 1.02
CA ALA A 5 2.33 62.26 1.31
C ALA A 5 2.11 61.24 0.18
N ALA A 6 2.29 61.64 -1.08
CA ALA A 6 2.17 60.75 -2.23
C ALA A 6 3.33 59.72 -2.29
N ILE A 7 4.54 60.14 -1.90
CA ILE A 7 5.72 59.27 -1.87
C ILE A 7 5.61 58.23 -0.74
N THR A 8 5.10 58.60 0.44
CA THR A 8 4.83 57.64 1.51
C THR A 8 3.74 56.65 1.17
N ALA A 9 2.66 57.09 0.49
CA ALA A 9 1.59 56.19 0.04
C ALA A 9 2.07 55.17 -1.00
N LEU A 10 2.88 55.60 -1.98
CA LEU A 10 3.46 54.71 -3.00
C LEU A 10 4.43 53.68 -2.38
N ARG A 11 5.21 54.09 -1.39
CA ARG A 11 6.15 53.24 -0.63
C ARG A 11 5.42 52.24 0.28
N MET A 12 4.22 52.59 0.75
CA MET A 12 3.36 51.71 1.53
C MET A 12 2.66 50.68 0.63
N GLN A 13 2.14 51.09 -0.52
CA GLN A 13 1.53 50.19 -1.50
C GLN A 13 2.52 49.15 -2.04
N THR A 14 3.73 49.56 -2.41
CA THR A 14 4.77 48.64 -2.88
C THR A 14 5.19 47.62 -1.82
N ARG A 15 5.24 48.01 -0.53
CA ARG A 15 5.49 47.08 0.59
C ARG A 15 4.36 46.07 0.76
N VAL A 16 3.10 46.51 0.65
CA VAL A 16 1.93 45.62 0.75
C VAL A 16 1.90 44.61 -0.40
N ILE A 17 2.15 45.05 -1.63
CA ILE A 17 2.22 44.15 -2.80
C ILE A 17 3.35 43.14 -2.64
N PHE A 18 4.53 43.58 -2.21
CA PHE A 18 5.66 42.68 -1.99
C PHE A 18 5.37 41.64 -0.90
N LEU A 19 4.79 42.05 0.22
CA LEU A 19 4.37 41.12 1.29
C LEU A 19 3.31 40.13 0.81
N ALA A 20 2.35 40.57 0.01
CA ALA A 20 1.34 39.70 -0.58
C ALA A 20 1.97 38.65 -1.52
N CYS A 21 2.91 39.07 -2.38
CA CYS A 21 3.64 38.14 -3.25
C CYS A 21 4.47 37.12 -2.45
N VAL A 22 5.16 37.55 -1.39
CA VAL A 22 5.93 36.65 -0.52
C VAL A 22 5.01 35.65 0.17
N ALA A 23 3.84 36.07 0.66
CA ALA A 23 2.87 35.18 1.30
C ALA A 23 2.32 34.12 0.32
N ILE A 24 2.03 34.50 -0.92
CA ILE A 24 1.55 33.59 -1.97
C ILE A 24 2.66 32.59 -2.37
N LEU A 25 3.89 33.04 -2.52
CA LEU A 25 5.00 32.16 -2.87
C LEU A 25 5.32 31.18 -1.72
N ALA A 26 5.25 31.65 -0.47
CA ALA A 26 5.43 30.81 0.70
C ALA A 26 4.32 29.76 0.82
N SER A 27 3.05 30.12 0.62
CA SER A 27 1.95 29.15 0.64
C SER A 27 2.05 28.12 -0.48
N LEU A 28 2.47 28.55 -1.69
CA LEU A 28 2.69 27.64 -2.81
C LEU A 28 3.85 26.67 -2.52
N ALA A 29 4.97 27.18 -2.00
CA ALA A 29 6.11 26.36 -1.60
C ALA A 29 5.72 25.35 -0.51
N ILE A 30 4.94 25.77 0.50
CA ILE A 30 4.43 24.91 1.56
C ILE A 30 3.53 23.81 0.96
N SER A 31 2.62 24.15 0.04
CA SER A 31 1.73 23.17 -0.60
C SER A 31 2.45 22.15 -1.50
N LEU A 32 3.60 22.52 -2.07
CA LEU A 32 4.42 21.63 -2.89
C LEU A 32 5.37 20.77 -2.06
N TYR A 33 5.79 21.24 -0.88
CA TYR A 33 6.71 20.52 0.01
C TYR A 33 6.01 19.67 1.07
N LEU A 34 4.80 20.04 1.49
CA LEU A 34 4.01 19.19 2.37
C LEU A 34 3.46 18.01 1.54
N PRO A 35 3.78 16.76 1.91
CA PRO A 35 3.10 15.61 1.31
C PRO A 35 1.60 15.77 1.56
N ALA A 36 0.79 15.51 0.54
CA ALA A 36 -0.66 15.60 0.65
C ALA A 36 -1.13 14.73 1.83
N GLU A 37 -1.57 15.36 2.93
CA GLU A 37 -2.05 14.72 4.17
C GLU A 37 -3.36 13.92 3.99
N ASN A 38 -3.85 13.74 2.76
CA ASN A 38 -5.18 13.19 2.49
C ASN A 38 -5.22 11.72 2.07
N GLU A 39 -4.10 11.02 1.96
CA GLU A 39 -4.16 9.55 1.94
C GLU A 39 -4.24 9.10 3.39
N ASN A 40 -5.47 8.80 3.84
CA ASN A 40 -5.70 8.14 5.12
C ASN A 40 -4.73 6.95 5.19
N PRO A 41 -3.66 6.97 6.01
CA PRO A 41 -2.55 6.02 5.92
C PRO A 41 -2.99 4.58 6.21
N HIS A 42 -4.21 4.45 6.76
CA HIS A 42 -4.92 3.23 7.10
C HIS A 42 -5.55 2.51 5.91
N ASN A 43 -5.66 3.18 4.76
CA ASN A 43 -6.22 2.61 3.54
C ASN A 43 -5.09 2.14 2.63
N LEU A 44 -4.84 0.82 2.59
CA LEU A 44 -3.87 0.23 1.68
C LEU A 44 -4.59 -0.35 0.47
N VAL A 45 -4.18 0.08 -0.72
CA VAL A 45 -4.54 -0.56 -1.99
C VAL A 45 -3.23 -0.98 -2.64
N CYS A 46 -2.96 -2.29 -2.70
CA CYS A 46 -1.73 -2.84 -3.23
C CYS A 46 -2.03 -4.00 -4.17
N ARG A 47 -1.43 -3.97 -5.36
CA ARG A 47 -1.30 -5.15 -6.20
C ARG A 47 0.18 -5.47 -6.41
N ALA A 48 0.54 -6.73 -6.19
CA ALA A 48 1.92 -7.21 -6.29
C ALA A 48 1.97 -8.56 -7.01
N THR A 49 2.99 -8.75 -7.83
CA THR A 49 3.36 -10.07 -8.35
C THR A 49 4.34 -10.71 -7.38
N LEU A 50 4.08 -11.94 -6.95
CA LEU A 50 5.02 -12.76 -6.20
C LEU A 50 5.62 -13.83 -7.08
N GLN A 51 6.92 -14.04 -6.88
CA GLN A 51 7.60 -15.24 -7.27
C GLN A 51 8.40 -15.75 -6.07
N ILE A 52 8.06 -16.94 -5.60
CA ILE A 52 8.73 -17.61 -4.48
C ILE A 52 9.31 -18.90 -5.02
N VAL A 53 10.63 -19.06 -4.93
CA VAL A 53 11.33 -20.27 -5.36
C VAL A 53 11.83 -20.99 -4.11
N ARG A 54 11.51 -22.28 -3.98
CA ARG A 54 12.01 -23.17 -2.92
C ARG A 54 12.42 -24.50 -3.52
N ASP A 55 13.69 -24.84 -3.39
CA ASP A 55 14.26 -26.07 -3.91
C ASP A 55 13.94 -26.27 -5.40
N ASN A 56 13.17 -27.31 -5.74
CA ASN A 56 12.74 -27.66 -7.10
C ASN A 56 11.33 -27.18 -7.44
N ALA A 57 10.73 -26.31 -6.60
CA ALA A 57 9.37 -25.86 -6.75
C ALA A 57 9.27 -24.32 -6.72
N SER A 58 8.28 -23.77 -7.43
CA SER A 58 8.07 -22.33 -7.48
C SER A 58 6.60 -21.95 -7.42
N PHE A 59 6.29 -20.93 -6.63
CA PHE A 59 5.00 -20.23 -6.67
C PHE A 59 5.17 -18.97 -7.51
N ARG A 60 4.27 -18.77 -8.47
CA ARG A 60 4.14 -17.52 -9.21
C ARG A 60 2.69 -17.07 -9.18
N GLY A 61 2.45 -15.86 -8.69
CA GLY A 61 1.10 -15.36 -8.52
C GLY A 61 1.00 -13.86 -8.37
N ILE A 62 -0.23 -13.41 -8.21
CA ILE A 62 -0.60 -12.03 -7.93
C ILE A 62 -1.31 -12.03 -6.59
N VAL A 63 -0.92 -11.10 -5.73
CA VAL A 63 -1.65 -10.76 -4.52
C VAL A 63 -2.19 -9.34 -4.66
N ASP A 64 -3.44 -9.17 -4.27
CA ASP A 64 -4.16 -7.90 -4.26
C ASP A 64 -4.72 -7.67 -2.86
N PHE A 65 -4.38 -6.53 -2.26
CA PHE A 65 -4.82 -6.10 -0.95
C PHE A 65 -5.63 -4.82 -1.08
N LYS A 66 -6.79 -4.81 -0.41
CA LYS A 66 -7.55 -3.60 -0.12
C LYS A 66 -7.82 -3.58 1.39
N SER A 67 -7.37 -2.55 2.10
CA SER A 67 -7.67 -2.34 3.51
C SER A 67 -8.20 -0.95 3.76
N GLY A 68 -8.97 -0.80 4.84
CA GLY A 68 -9.44 0.45 5.38
C GLY A 68 -10.28 0.21 6.64
N GLU A 69 -10.35 1.19 7.52
CA GLU A 69 -11.21 1.16 8.72
C GLU A 69 -11.05 -0.10 9.61
N GLY A 70 -9.80 -0.56 9.81
CA GLY A 70 -9.48 -1.73 10.65
C GLY A 70 -9.79 -3.10 10.01
N LYS A 71 -10.26 -3.13 8.76
CA LYS A 71 -10.58 -4.35 8.01
C LYS A 71 -9.93 -4.36 6.63
N GLY A 72 -9.94 -5.52 5.99
CA GLY A 72 -9.45 -5.64 4.63
C GLY A 72 -9.78 -6.97 3.97
N ILE A 73 -9.50 -7.00 2.68
CA ILE A 73 -9.63 -8.16 1.81
C ILE A 73 -8.32 -8.35 1.05
N ALA A 74 -7.85 -9.59 1.02
CA ALA A 74 -6.71 -9.99 0.23
C ALA A 74 -7.12 -11.09 -0.75
N HIS A 75 -6.77 -10.93 -2.01
CA HIS A 75 -6.92 -11.97 -3.03
C HIS A 75 -5.56 -12.50 -3.41
N ILE A 76 -5.40 -13.82 -3.41
CA ILE A 76 -4.21 -14.47 -3.95
C ILE A 76 -4.61 -15.41 -5.07
N ASN A 77 -3.95 -15.24 -6.21
CA ASN A 77 -4.14 -16.05 -7.40
C ASN A 77 -2.76 -16.45 -7.94
N GLY A 78 -2.52 -17.72 -8.17
CA GLY A 78 -1.22 -18.15 -8.69
C GLY A 78 -1.17 -19.61 -9.05
N ILE A 79 0.02 -20.02 -9.47
CA ILE A 79 0.36 -21.38 -9.86
C ILE A 79 1.56 -21.81 -9.04
N ILE A 80 1.54 -23.03 -8.53
CA ILE A 80 2.70 -23.71 -7.96
C ILE A 80 3.14 -24.78 -8.94
N ASP A 81 4.34 -24.60 -9.47
CA ASP A 81 5.10 -25.63 -10.18
C ASP A 81 5.88 -26.41 -9.12
N ALA A 82 5.34 -27.54 -8.67
CA ALA A 82 5.98 -28.39 -7.66
C ALA A 82 6.56 -29.68 -8.24
N ASN A 83 6.16 -30.06 -9.46
CA ASN A 83 6.59 -31.25 -10.15
C ASN A 83 6.48 -31.09 -11.68
N PRO A 84 7.29 -31.79 -12.49
CA PRO A 84 7.28 -31.67 -13.95
C PRO A 84 5.98 -32.10 -14.66
N GLN A 85 5.05 -32.70 -13.91
CA GLN A 85 3.86 -33.36 -14.46
C GLN A 85 2.55 -32.66 -14.10
N GLU A 86 2.53 -31.79 -13.08
CA GLU A 86 1.29 -31.16 -12.66
C GLU A 86 1.52 -29.82 -11.95
N ASP A 87 0.85 -28.78 -12.44
CA ASP A 87 0.78 -27.46 -11.86
C ASP A 87 -0.41 -27.39 -10.89
N TYR A 88 -0.20 -26.85 -9.69
CA TYR A 88 -1.29 -26.58 -8.76
C TYR A 88 -1.76 -25.14 -8.86
N THR A 89 -3.07 -24.93 -8.88
CA THR A 89 -3.67 -23.60 -8.83
C THR A 89 -3.89 -23.18 -7.38
N VAL A 90 -3.60 -21.91 -7.09
CA VAL A 90 -3.91 -21.22 -5.84
C VAL A 90 -4.91 -20.13 -6.15
N GLN A 91 -6.09 -20.13 -5.52
CA GLN A 91 -7.10 -19.11 -5.73
C GLN A 91 -7.99 -18.99 -4.49
N ARG A 92 -7.74 -17.97 -3.68
CA ARG A 92 -8.50 -17.74 -2.45
C ARG A 92 -8.57 -16.26 -2.07
N THR A 93 -9.61 -15.96 -1.29
CA THR A 93 -9.88 -14.64 -0.73
C THR A 93 -9.76 -14.71 0.78
N ILE A 94 -9.04 -13.77 1.37
CA ILE A 94 -8.80 -13.66 2.81
C ILE A 94 -9.48 -12.38 3.29
N LEU A 95 -10.48 -12.50 4.14
CA LEU A 95 -11.00 -11.38 4.91
C LEU A 95 -10.18 -11.26 6.18
N PHE A 96 -9.63 -10.09 6.44
CA PHE A 96 -8.75 -9.85 7.59
C PHE A 96 -9.14 -8.59 8.36
N THR A 97 -8.70 -8.54 9.62
CA THR A 97 -8.66 -7.31 10.41
C THR A 97 -7.22 -6.86 10.54
N HIS A 98 -6.99 -5.56 10.63
CA HIS A 98 -5.66 -5.01 10.89
C HIS A 98 -5.68 -4.14 12.15
N THR A 99 -4.59 -4.20 12.90
CA THR A 99 -4.30 -3.28 13.99
C THR A 99 -3.10 -2.44 13.60
N ASP A 100 -3.25 -1.14 13.66
CA ASP A 100 -2.22 -0.20 13.22
C ASP A 100 -1.18 0.05 14.30
N TYR A 101 0.07 -0.23 13.95
CA TYR A 101 1.26 0.16 14.70
C TYR A 101 2.17 1.04 13.83
N GLY A 102 1.57 1.96 13.07
CA GLY A 102 2.28 2.82 12.12
C GLY A 102 2.73 2.05 10.88
N LEU A 103 4.04 2.05 10.60
CA LEU A 103 4.60 1.36 9.43
C LEU A 103 4.63 -0.17 9.57
N SER A 104 4.31 -0.70 10.74
CA SER A 104 4.38 -2.14 11.03
C SER A 104 3.00 -2.71 11.45
N PRO A 105 1.96 -2.65 10.60
CA PRO A 105 0.64 -3.13 10.96
C PRO A 105 0.63 -4.65 11.16
N VAL A 106 -0.24 -5.10 12.07
CA VAL A 106 -0.47 -6.54 12.32
C VAL A 106 -1.76 -6.94 11.64
N TRP A 107 -1.69 -7.90 10.73
CA TRP A 107 -2.86 -8.41 10.01
C TRP A 107 -3.26 -9.79 10.53
N ILE A 108 -4.56 -9.96 10.77
CA ILE A 108 -5.13 -11.19 11.32
C ILE A 108 -6.23 -11.69 10.38
N SER A 109 -6.00 -12.85 9.78
CA SER A 109 -6.99 -13.53 8.95
C SER A 109 -8.24 -13.90 9.78
N ARG A 110 -9.43 -13.60 9.26
CA ARG A 110 -10.71 -13.91 9.90
C ARG A 110 -11.46 -15.01 9.18
N GLN A 111 -11.45 -14.94 7.85
CA GLN A 111 -12.11 -15.90 7.00
C GLN A 111 -11.31 -16.10 5.72
N ILE A 112 -11.19 -17.37 5.31
CA ILE A 112 -10.56 -17.75 4.06
C ILE A 112 -11.61 -18.44 3.19
N VAL A 113 -11.87 -17.87 2.02
CA VAL A 113 -12.76 -18.44 1.00
C VAL A 113 -11.88 -19.03 -0.10
N ILE A 114 -11.86 -20.36 -0.17
CA ILE A 114 -11.13 -21.12 -1.18
C ILE A 114 -12.00 -21.28 -2.42
N SER A 115 -11.46 -20.98 -3.60
CA SER A 115 -12.17 -21.16 -4.87
C SER A 115 -12.28 -22.64 -5.23
N ASN A 116 -13.36 -23.01 -5.91
CA ASN A 116 -13.53 -24.35 -6.48
C ASN A 116 -12.54 -24.67 -7.60
N ARG A 117 -11.81 -23.67 -8.10
CA ARG A 117 -10.73 -23.82 -9.09
C ARG A 117 -9.37 -24.05 -8.45
N GLU A 118 -9.27 -23.98 -7.13
CA GLU A 118 -8.03 -24.22 -6.41
C GLU A 118 -7.76 -25.73 -6.33
N THR A 119 -6.58 -26.16 -6.79
CA THR A 119 -6.19 -27.58 -6.80
C THR A 119 -5.04 -27.89 -5.84
N VAL A 120 -4.41 -26.87 -5.24
CA VAL A 120 -3.25 -27.07 -4.36
C VAL A 120 -3.62 -27.82 -3.07
N PRO A 121 -2.86 -28.88 -2.70
CA PRO A 121 -2.97 -29.48 -1.38
C PRO A 121 -2.49 -28.52 -0.27
N PRO A 122 -3.13 -28.46 0.90
CA PRO A 122 -2.71 -27.57 2.00
C PRO A 122 -1.24 -27.73 2.42
N ASP A 123 -0.72 -28.96 2.36
CA ASP A 123 0.68 -29.28 2.71
C ASP A 123 1.72 -28.82 1.69
N VAL A 124 1.30 -28.59 0.45
CA VAL A 124 2.15 -27.96 -0.57
C VAL A 124 2.12 -26.44 -0.35
N LEU A 125 0.93 -25.88 -0.15
CA LEU A 125 0.77 -24.44 -0.03
C LEU A 125 1.50 -23.83 1.18
N LYS A 126 1.55 -24.55 2.31
CA LYS A 126 2.27 -24.11 3.52
C LYS A 126 3.76 -23.89 3.32
N GLN A 127 4.33 -24.43 2.25
CA GLN A 127 5.74 -24.22 1.91
C GLN A 127 5.97 -22.83 1.30
N PHE A 128 4.95 -22.25 0.67
CA PHE A 128 5.07 -20.99 -0.07
C PHE A 128 4.50 -19.79 0.68
N LEU A 129 3.40 -19.97 1.41
CA LEU A 129 2.67 -18.86 2.02
C LEU A 129 2.66 -18.95 3.54
N PRO A 130 2.66 -17.80 4.26
CA PRO A 130 2.53 -17.78 5.71
C PRO A 130 1.11 -18.10 6.17
N ASP A 131 0.98 -18.39 7.46
CA ASP A 131 -0.29 -18.79 8.10
C ASP A 131 -1.46 -17.82 7.85
N PHE A 132 -1.20 -16.53 7.64
CA PHE A 132 -2.20 -15.54 7.22
C PHE A 132 -3.06 -16.01 6.03
N TYR A 133 -2.47 -16.70 5.05
CA TYR A 133 -3.19 -17.21 3.87
C TYR A 133 -3.78 -18.61 4.06
N LEU A 134 -3.43 -19.30 5.15
CA LEU A 134 -3.67 -20.72 5.34
C LEU A 134 -4.72 -21.02 6.41
N LYS A 135 -4.77 -20.21 7.48
CA LYS A 135 -5.56 -20.48 8.68
C LYS A 135 -6.32 -19.25 9.14
N ASN A 136 -7.54 -19.46 9.64
CA ASN A 136 -8.25 -18.44 10.40
C ASN A 136 -7.44 -18.10 11.65
N SER A 137 -7.36 -16.82 12.00
CA SER A 137 -6.48 -16.25 13.02
C SER A 137 -4.98 -16.35 12.71
N GLY A 138 -4.61 -16.70 11.47
CA GLY A 138 -3.24 -16.57 11.00
C GLY A 138 -2.78 -15.11 11.04
N VAL A 139 -1.60 -14.87 11.60
CA VAL A 139 -1.05 -13.53 11.82
C VAL A 139 0.12 -13.29 10.85
N THR A 140 0.19 -12.09 10.31
CA THR A 140 1.42 -11.60 9.66
C THR A 140 1.78 -10.22 10.19
N ASP A 141 3.03 -10.12 10.61
CA ASP A 141 3.68 -8.85 10.88
C ASP A 141 4.37 -8.44 9.58
N ILE A 142 4.11 -7.22 9.15
CA ILE A 142 4.70 -6.66 7.92
C ILE A 142 5.22 -5.27 8.20
N ASP A 143 6.29 -4.88 7.52
CA ASP A 143 6.78 -3.52 7.48
C ASP A 143 6.48 -2.92 6.10
N ILE A 144 5.95 -1.71 6.07
CA ILE A 144 5.58 -1.00 4.84
C ILE A 144 6.51 0.20 4.65
N PHE A 145 7.26 0.21 3.54
CA PHE A 145 8.16 1.30 3.16
C PHE A 145 7.70 1.93 1.85
N ALA A 146 7.53 3.26 1.82
CA ALA A 146 7.34 3.96 0.55
C ALA A 146 8.66 3.97 -0.24
N LEU A 147 8.66 3.37 -1.42
CA LEU A 147 9.83 3.42 -2.33
C LEU A 147 9.80 4.70 -3.18
N ASN A 148 8.61 5.09 -3.62
CA ASN A 148 8.32 6.32 -4.32
C ASN A 148 6.82 6.66 -4.16
N LYS A 149 6.36 7.72 -4.85
CA LYS A 149 4.96 8.16 -4.78
C LYS A 149 3.94 7.11 -5.26
N ASP A 150 4.36 6.17 -6.10
CA ASP A 150 3.49 5.20 -6.78
C ASP A 150 3.70 3.76 -6.28
N ALA A 151 4.66 3.51 -5.38
CA ALA A 151 5.03 2.16 -4.97
C ALA A 151 5.44 2.05 -3.51
N ASN A 152 4.93 1.00 -2.87
CA ASN A 152 5.30 0.57 -1.53
C ASN A 152 6.04 -0.77 -1.58
N LEU A 153 7.01 -0.94 -0.71
CA LEU A 153 7.64 -2.22 -0.41
C LEU A 153 7.04 -2.75 0.88
N ILE A 154 6.45 -3.94 0.82
CA ILE A 154 6.02 -4.66 2.02
C ILE A 154 7.08 -5.73 2.30
N THR A 155 7.61 -5.75 3.52
CA THR A 155 8.64 -6.70 3.95
C THR A 155 8.25 -7.39 5.24
N ARG A 156 8.94 -8.47 5.57
CA ARG A 156 8.94 -9.06 6.90
C ARG A 156 10.39 -9.36 7.27
N GLU A 157 10.84 -8.89 8.43
CA GLU A 157 12.20 -9.14 8.95
C GLU A 157 13.33 -8.71 7.96
N GLY A 158 13.10 -7.66 7.17
CA GLY A 158 14.10 -7.14 6.21
C GLY A 158 14.23 -7.94 4.91
N VAL A 159 13.39 -8.96 4.68
CA VAL A 159 13.30 -9.68 3.40
C VAL A 159 12.11 -9.12 2.61
N PRO A 160 12.30 -8.66 1.34
CA PRO A 160 11.22 -8.12 0.55
C PRO A 160 10.14 -9.18 0.33
N TYR A 161 8.95 -8.91 0.86
CA TYR A 161 7.81 -9.81 0.82
C TYR A 161 6.97 -9.54 -0.44
N LEU A 162 6.80 -8.26 -0.82
CA LEU A 162 6.02 -7.80 -1.97
C LEU A 162 6.51 -6.45 -2.51
N TYR A 163 6.52 -6.29 -3.84
CA TYR A 163 6.59 -4.99 -4.51
C TYR A 163 5.18 -4.55 -4.93
N CYS A 164 4.61 -3.56 -4.24
CA CYS A 164 3.26 -3.08 -4.43
C CYS A 164 3.23 -1.83 -5.31
N GLN A 165 2.48 -1.87 -6.40
CA GLN A 165 2.12 -0.67 -7.15
C GLN A 165 0.80 -0.11 -6.62
N LYS A 166 0.77 1.19 -6.30
CA LYS A 166 -0.46 1.89 -5.94
C LYS A 166 -1.35 2.03 -7.17
N TYR A 167 -2.64 1.80 -7.02
CA TYR A 167 -3.64 2.00 -8.07
C TYR A 167 -4.89 2.67 -7.48
N GLN A 168 -5.62 3.43 -8.30
CA GLN A 168 -6.87 4.07 -7.89
C GLN A 168 -8.02 3.07 -7.97
N LEU A 169 -8.80 2.97 -6.89
CA LEU A 169 -10.08 2.27 -6.91
C LEU A 169 -11.08 3.08 -7.75
N PRO A 170 -11.95 2.43 -8.55
CA PRO A 170 -13.09 3.11 -9.16
C PRO A 170 -13.98 3.76 -8.08
N GLU A 171 -14.58 4.92 -8.37
CA GLU A 171 -15.44 5.65 -7.41
C GLU A 171 -16.73 4.89 -7.03
N ASP A 172 -17.03 3.79 -7.73
CA ASP A 172 -18.29 3.04 -7.65
C ASP A 172 -18.16 1.65 -6.96
N GLU A 173 -17.06 1.34 -6.26
CA GLU A 173 -16.88 0.09 -5.48
C GLU A 173 -16.95 0.29 -3.96
#